data_AF-A0A1H5YFR4-F1
#
_entry.id   AF-A0A1H5YFR4-F1
#
_cell.length_a   1.000
_cell.length_b   1.000
_cell.length_c   1.000
_cell.angle_alpha   90.00
_cell.angle_beta   90.00
_cell.angle_gamma   90.00
#
_symmetry.space_group_name_H-M   'P 1'
#
loop_
_entity.id
_entity.type
_entity.pdbx_description
1 polymer ?
#
loop_
_entity_poly.entity_id
_entity_poly.type
_entity_poly.pdbx_seq_one_letter_code
_entity_poly.pdbx_strand_id
1 'polypeptide(L)'
;MKLFNLFLLITAGLFFSSPLILAAEQDPDFLPEKNREMGNIKERIQILEGRLNCMQKTNDFESLKTCNQAADQKMDALEAKINAQERNKKQSDSKTKQPDNKTSDNKYPDNKKPDAKNKPN
;
A
#
# COMPACT_ATOMS: atom_id res chain seq x y z
N MET A 1 -45.85 23.16 8.61
CA MET A 1 -44.62 23.28 9.44
C MET A 1 -43.86 21.96 9.61
N LYS A 2 -44.49 20.82 9.95
CA LYS A 2 -43.76 19.55 10.20
C LYS A 2 -42.98 19.00 9.00
N LEU A 3 -43.53 19.07 7.79
CA LEU A 3 -42.86 18.60 6.56
C LEU A 3 -41.67 19.48 6.15
N PHE A 4 -41.72 20.78 6.45
CA PHE A 4 -40.66 21.73 6.10
C PHE A 4 -39.42 21.52 6.98
N ASN A 5 -39.62 21.26 8.28
CA ASN A 5 -38.53 20.89 9.19
C ASN A 5 -37.90 19.53 8.83
N LEU A 6 -38.69 18.59 8.31
CA LEU A 6 -38.17 17.31 7.83
C LEU A 6 -37.29 17.51 6.58
N PHE A 7 -37.71 18.35 5.63
CA PHE A 7 -36.91 18.70 4.46
C PHE A 7 -35.59 19.39 4.83
N LEU A 8 -35.60 20.28 5.83
CA LEU A 8 -34.40 20.95 6.33
C LEU A 8 -33.41 19.97 6.99
N LEU A 9 -33.89 18.99 7.74
CA LEU A 9 -33.03 17.96 8.33
C LEU A 9 -32.41 17.03 7.28
N ILE A 10 -33.19 16.64 6.28
CA ILE A 10 -32.70 15.79 5.16
C ILE A 10 -31.66 16.54 4.34
N THR A 11 -31.93 17.80 3.99
CA THR A 11 -30.99 18.62 3.21
C THR A 11 -29.71 18.87 3.98
N ALA A 12 -29.78 19.29 5.25
CA ALA A 12 -28.58 19.47 6.07
C ALA A 12 -27.75 18.17 6.14
N GLY A 13 -28.36 17.01 6.37
CA GLY A 13 -27.66 15.72 6.40
C GLY A 13 -26.97 15.35 5.08
N LEU A 14 -27.57 15.67 3.94
CA LEU A 14 -27.02 15.39 2.61
C LEU A 14 -25.90 16.37 2.21
N PHE A 15 -26.03 17.66 2.57
CA PHE A 15 -25.01 18.66 2.25
C PHE A 15 -23.73 18.48 3.07
N PHE A 16 -23.81 17.99 4.31
CA PHE A 16 -22.62 17.74 5.13
C PHE A 16 -21.92 16.40 4.86
N SER A 17 -22.58 15.43 4.21
CA SER A 17 -21.98 14.12 3.87
C SER A 17 -21.28 14.09 2.50
N SER A 18 -21.62 15.01 1.60
CA SER A 18 -21.07 15.11 0.25
C SER A 18 -19.58 15.50 0.14
N PRO A 19 -19.01 16.39 0.98
CA PRO A 19 -17.63 16.87 0.80
C PRO A 19 -16.55 15.80 0.99
N LEU A 20 -16.84 14.75 1.77
CA LEU A 20 -15.88 13.68 2.07
C LEU A 20 -15.59 12.79 0.85
N ILE A 21 -16.54 12.67 -0.07
CA ILE A 21 -16.38 11.87 -1.29
C ILE A 21 -15.53 12.63 -2.31
N LEU A 22 -15.71 13.95 -2.45
CA LEU A 22 -14.93 14.77 -3.39
C LEU A 22 -13.44 14.85 -3.03
N ALA A 23 -13.08 14.85 -1.74
CA ALA A 23 -11.68 14.90 -1.33
C ALA A 23 -10.93 13.59 -1.62
N ALA A 24 -11.62 12.45 -1.59
CA ALA A 24 -11.03 11.14 -1.89
C ALA A 24 -10.86 10.89 -3.40
N GLU A 25 -11.67 11.50 -4.25
CA GLU A 25 -11.57 11.41 -5.72
C GLU A 25 -10.45 12.27 -6.33
N GLN A 26 -9.83 13.18 -5.56
CA GLN A 26 -8.73 14.02 -6.04
C GLN A 26 -7.39 13.28 -6.18
N ASP A 27 -7.23 12.14 -5.49
CA ASP A 27 -6.05 11.31 -5.66
C ASP A 27 -6.29 10.29 -6.79
N PRO A 28 -5.60 10.39 -7.94
CA PRO A 28 -5.74 9.45 -9.05
C PRO A 28 -5.41 8.01 -8.65
N ASP A 29 -4.66 7.81 -7.57
CA ASP A 29 -4.30 6.50 -7.04
C ASP A 29 -5.31 5.96 -6.02
N PHE A 30 -6.34 6.73 -5.63
CA PHE A 30 -7.31 6.30 -4.62
C PHE A 30 -8.11 5.07 -5.04
N LEU A 31 -8.70 5.08 -6.25
CA LEU A 31 -9.47 3.94 -6.77
C LEU A 31 -8.63 2.66 -6.92
N PRO A 32 -7.44 2.67 -7.55
CA PRO A 32 -6.62 1.46 -7.63
C PRO A 32 -6.15 0.98 -6.26
N GLU A 33 -5.80 1.89 -5.35
CA GLU A 33 -5.41 1.53 -3.98
C GLU A 33 -6.59 0.91 -3.20
N LYS A 34 -7.78 1.49 -3.30
CA LYS A 34 -9.00 0.93 -2.68
C LYS A 34 -9.29 -0.48 -3.21
N ASN A 35 -9.20 -0.67 -4.52
CA ASN A 35 -9.45 -1.98 -5.14
C ASN A 35 -8.39 -3.02 -4.74
N ARG A 36 -7.14 -2.58 -4.58
CA ARG A 36 -6.04 -3.41 -4.06
C ARG A 36 -6.32 -3.89 -2.64
N GLU A 37 -6.68 -2.97 -1.73
CA GLU A 37 -7.01 -3.32 -0.35
C GLU A 37 -8.26 -4.22 -0.25
N MET A 38 -9.29 -3.93 -1.06
CA MET A 38 -10.45 -4.82 -1.20
C MET A 38 -10.05 -6.24 -1.64
N GLY A 39 -9.10 -6.37 -2.57
CA GLY A 39 -8.53 -7.64 -3.00
C GLY A 39 -7.84 -8.38 -1.86
N ASN A 40 -6.98 -7.69 -1.09
CA ASN A 40 -6.30 -8.25 0.07
C ASN A 40 -7.28 -8.75 1.14
N ILE A 41 -8.31 -7.95 1.45
CA ILE A 41 -9.35 -8.32 2.42
C ILE A 41 -10.13 -9.54 1.94
N LYS A 42 -10.50 -9.60 0.65
CA LYS A 42 -11.18 -10.76 0.07
C LYS A 42 -10.36 -12.04 0.21
N GLU A 43 -9.05 -11.97 -0.02
CA GLU A 43 -8.14 -13.11 0.13
C GLU A 43 -8.06 -13.57 1.60
N ARG A 44 -7.98 -12.62 2.56
CA ARG A 44 -8.04 -12.94 4.01
C ARG A 44 -9.34 -13.67 4.38
N ILE A 45 -10.48 -13.18 3.89
CA ILE A 45 -11.79 -13.80 4.17
C ILE A 45 -11.81 -15.24 3.64
N GLN A 46 -11.35 -15.48 2.41
CA GLN A 46 -11.32 -16.83 1.82
C GLN A 46 -10.44 -17.80 2.62
N ILE A 47 -9.31 -17.33 3.16
CA ILE A 47 -8.44 -18.16 4.01
C ILE A 47 -9.16 -18.54 5.31
N LEU A 48 -9.84 -17.58 5.94
CA LEU A 48 -10.59 -17.79 7.18
C LEU A 48 -11.81 -18.71 6.98
N GLU A 49 -12.56 -18.52 5.90
CA GLU A 49 -13.65 -19.40 5.51
C GLU A 49 -13.15 -20.83 5.26
N GLY A 50 -12.02 -20.97 4.58
CA GLY A 50 -11.37 -22.26 4.36
C GLY A 50 -10.96 -22.94 5.67
N ARG A 51 -10.40 -22.18 6.61
CA ARG A 51 -10.03 -22.67 7.95
C ARG A 51 -11.26 -23.16 8.71
N LEU A 52 -12.33 -22.37 8.77
CA LEU A 52 -13.57 -22.73 9.44
C LEU A 52 -14.19 -23.99 8.84
N ASN A 53 -14.27 -24.07 7.51
CA ASN A 53 -14.80 -25.24 6.81
C ASN A 53 -13.95 -26.50 7.07
N CYS A 54 -12.62 -26.36 7.12
CA CYS A 54 -11.72 -27.45 7.49
C CYS A 54 -12.01 -27.93 8.91
N MET A 55 -12.04 -27.02 9.89
CA MET A 55 -12.30 -27.35 11.29
C MET A 55 -13.68 -27.98 11.50
N GLN A 56 -14.71 -27.53 10.77
CA GLN A 56 -16.06 -28.11 10.85
C GLN A 56 -16.15 -29.56 10.33
N LYS A 57 -15.24 -29.97 9.45
CA LYS A 57 -15.23 -31.31 8.85
C LYS A 57 -14.37 -32.31 9.61
N THR A 58 -13.65 -31.86 10.64
CA THR A 58 -12.65 -32.66 11.36
C THR A 58 -13.01 -32.77 12.83
N ASN A 59 -12.87 -33.96 13.41
CA ASN A 59 -13.23 -34.23 14.80
C ASN A 59 -12.04 -34.65 15.67
N ASP A 60 -10.85 -34.81 15.10
CA ASP A 60 -9.64 -35.17 15.82
C ASP A 60 -8.65 -33.99 15.90
N PHE A 61 -7.82 -34.03 16.94
CA PHE A 61 -6.89 -32.95 17.25
C PHE A 61 -5.81 -32.74 16.19
N GLU A 62 -5.30 -33.82 15.58
CA GLU A 62 -4.24 -33.72 14.56
C GLU A 62 -4.76 -33.09 13.26
N SER A 63 -5.99 -33.44 12.86
CA SER A 63 -6.66 -32.79 11.73
C SER A 63 -6.94 -31.32 12.01
N LEU A 64 -7.40 -30.96 13.22
CA LEU A 64 -7.60 -29.56 13.62
C LEU A 64 -6.30 -28.76 13.58
N LYS A 65 -5.20 -29.34 14.07
CA LYS A 65 -3.86 -28.74 14.01
C LYS A 65 -3.42 -28.52 12.56
N THR A 66 -3.65 -29.50 11.69
CA THR A 66 -3.33 -29.40 10.26
C THR A 66 -4.15 -28.30 9.59
N CYS A 67 -5.44 -28.19 9.88
CA CYS A 67 -6.30 -27.11 9.39
C CYS A 67 -5.76 -25.72 9.78
N ASN A 68 -5.35 -25.56 11.05
CA ASN A 68 -4.80 -24.30 11.53
C ASN A 68 -3.46 -23.98 10.85
N GLN A 69 -2.53 -24.93 10.80
CA GLN A 69 -1.22 -24.74 10.18
C GLN A 69 -1.33 -24.39 8.69
N ALA A 70 -2.24 -25.03 7.96
CA ALA A 70 -2.47 -24.72 6.56
C ALA A 70 -3.05 -23.31 6.36
N ALA A 71 -3.92 -22.85 7.27
CA ALA A 71 -4.45 -21.50 7.23
C ALA A 71 -3.38 -20.46 7.57
N ASP A 72 -2.55 -20.72 8.58
CA ASP A 72 -1.46 -19.83 9.00
C ASP A 72 -0.43 -19.66 7.86
N GLN A 73 -0.03 -20.76 7.20
CA GLN A 73 0.85 -20.70 6.03
C GLN A 73 0.28 -19.83 4.90
N LYS A 74 -1.03 -19.90 4.65
CA LYS A 74 -1.69 -19.07 3.64
C LYS A 74 -1.75 -17.59 4.06
N MET A 75 -1.99 -17.33 5.34
CA MET A 75 -1.97 -15.96 5.88
C MET A 75 -0.57 -15.35 5.80
N ASP A 76 0.47 -16.10 6.14
CA ASP A 76 1.86 -15.65 6.05
C ASP A 76 2.26 -15.36 4.60
N ALA A 77 1.85 -16.21 3.67
CA ALA A 77 2.09 -15.99 2.24
C ALA A 77 1.37 -14.72 1.73
N LEU A 78 0.14 -14.49 2.17
CA LEU A 78 -0.61 -13.27 1.83
C LEU A 78 0.04 -12.03 2.43
N GLU A 79 0.48 -12.09 3.68
CA GLU A 79 1.19 -11.00 4.35
C GLU A 79 2.50 -10.68 3.63
N ALA A 80 3.27 -11.69 3.22
CA ALA A 80 4.48 -11.51 2.42
C ALA A 80 4.18 -10.84 1.06
N LYS A 81 3.09 -11.22 0.40
CA LYS A 81 2.63 -10.62 -0.86
C LYS A 81 2.24 -9.15 -0.69
N ILE A 82 1.51 -8.80 0.38
CA ILE A 82 1.13 -7.42 0.70
C ILE A 82 2.38 -6.58 0.96
N ASN A 83 3.30 -7.08 1.78
CA ASN A 83 4.56 -6.39 2.10
C ASN A 83 5.44 -6.18 0.87
N ALA A 84 5.53 -7.16 -0.03
CA ALA A 84 6.25 -7.01 -1.30
C ALA A 84 5.60 -5.93 -2.19
N GLN A 85 4.27 -5.89 -2.23
CA GLN A 85 3.53 -4.87 -2.98
C GLN A 85 3.75 -3.46 -2.43
N GLU A 86 3.76 -3.29 -1.10
CA GLU A 86 4.01 -2.00 -0.46
C GLU A 86 5.44 -1.50 -0.71
N ARG A 87 6.43 -2.40 -0.67
CA ARG A 87 7.82 -2.08 -1.01
C ARG A 87 7.96 -1.62 -2.46
N ASN A 88 7.28 -2.29 -3.39
CA ASN A 88 7.29 -1.91 -4.80
C ASN A 88 6.68 -0.51 -5.00
N LYS A 89 5.57 -0.20 -4.32
CA LYS A 89 4.94 1.14 -4.37
C LYS A 89 5.90 2.24 -3.88
N LYS A 90 6.53 2.04 -2.72
CA LYS A 90 7.52 2.99 -2.17
C LYS A 90 8.72 3.20 -3.11
N GLN A 91 9.14 2.15 -3.82
CA GLN A 91 10.26 2.23 -4.76
C GLN A 91 9.88 2.97 -6.06
N SER A 92 8.67 2.78 -6.59
CA SER A 92 8.17 3.56 -7.73
C SER A 92 8.03 5.04 -7.38
N ASP A 93 7.50 5.37 -6.19
CA ASP A 93 7.34 6.77 -5.76
C ASP A 93 8.70 7.48 -5.56
N SER A 94 9.73 6.72 -5.17
CA SER A 94 11.10 7.24 -5.03
C SER A 94 11.78 7.53 -6.37
N LYS A 95 11.47 6.78 -7.44
CA LYS A 95 11.99 7.02 -8.79
C LYS A 95 11.33 8.22 -9.47
N THR A 96 10.06 8.48 -9.20
CA THR A 96 9.31 9.60 -9.79
C THR A 96 9.69 10.96 -9.16
N LYS A 97 10.45 10.98 -8.06
CA LYS A 97 10.96 12.20 -7.40
C LYS A 97 12.41 12.54 -7.72
N GLN A 98 13.03 11.93 -8.74
CA GLN A 98 14.36 12.34 -9.18
C GLN A 98 14.25 13.70 -9.90
N PRO A 99 14.85 14.79 -9.42
CA PRO A 99 14.86 16.04 -10.16
C PRO A 99 15.79 15.88 -11.37
N ASP A 100 15.20 16.01 -12.56
CA ASP A 100 15.93 16.25 -13.79
C ASP A 100 16.69 17.57 -13.67
N ASN A 101 17.93 17.51 -13.23
CA ASN A 101 18.89 18.59 -13.49
C ASN A 101 20.28 18.01 -13.71
N LYS A 102 20.40 17.24 -14.80
CA LYS A 102 21.66 17.11 -15.53
C LYS A 102 21.74 18.28 -16.51
N THR A 103 22.28 19.42 -16.06
CA THR A 103 22.89 20.35 -17.01
C THR A 103 24.29 19.82 -17.31
N SER A 104 24.42 19.25 -18.51
CA SER A 104 25.69 18.97 -19.16
C SER A 104 26.20 20.27 -19.75
N ASP A 105 27.38 20.75 -19.34
CA ASP A 105 28.18 21.61 -20.21
C ASP A 105 29.68 21.33 -20.03
N ASN A 106 30.34 21.27 -21.19
CA ASN A 106 31.69 20.75 -21.45
C ASN A 106 32.77 21.85 -21.42
N LYS A 107 34.00 21.41 -21.06
CA LYS A 107 35.34 21.91 -21.48
C LYS A 107 35.84 23.31 -21.05
N TYR A 108 36.96 23.33 -20.32
CA TYR A 108 38.31 23.36 -20.94
C TYR A 108 39.41 22.93 -19.94
N PRO A 109 40.48 22.24 -20.39
CA PRO A 109 41.61 21.87 -19.54
C PRO A 109 42.68 22.96 -19.52
N ASP A 110 43.36 23.17 -18.40
CA ASP A 110 44.69 23.78 -18.45
C ASP A 110 45.67 23.10 -17.49
N ASN A 111 46.87 22.91 -18.01
CA ASN A 111 47.98 22.12 -17.51
C ASN A 111 48.94 22.97 -16.65
N LYS A 112 49.82 22.26 -15.92
CA LYS A 112 51.10 22.67 -15.27
C LYS A 112 50.97 23.13 -13.81
N LYS A 113 51.78 22.66 -12.86
CA LYS A 113 53.01 21.83 -12.88
C LYS A 113 53.20 21.13 -11.50
N PRO A 114 54.13 20.16 -11.39
CA PRO A 114 54.24 19.17 -10.31
C PRO A 114 55.36 19.44 -9.29
N ASP A 115 55.50 18.46 -8.37
CA ASP A 115 56.64 18.13 -7.48
C ASP A 115 56.73 18.98 -6.19
N ALA A 116 57.03 18.48 -4.99
CA ALA A 116 57.53 17.19 -4.55
C ALA A 116 57.45 17.08 -3.00
N LYS A 117 57.65 15.85 -2.50
CA LYS A 117 58.43 15.49 -1.30
C LYS A 117 57.81 15.61 0.11
N ASN A 118 57.47 14.41 0.62
CA ASN A 118 58.11 13.72 1.78
C ASN A 118 57.12 13.25 2.87
N LYS A 119 56.90 11.92 2.88
CA LYS A 119 56.75 11.07 4.08
C LYS A 119 58.05 11.08 4.91
N PRO A 120 58.19 10.39 6.07
CA PRO A 120 57.27 9.59 6.90
C PRO A 120 57.29 10.11 8.37
N ASN A 121 56.70 9.54 9.42
CA ASN A 121 56.32 8.19 9.80
C ASN A 121 55.28 8.30 10.93
#